data_AF-A0AAV4SYV7-F1
#
_entry.id   AF-A0AAV4SYV7-F1
#
_cell.length_a   1.000
_cell.length_b   1.000
_cell.length_c   1.000
_cell.angle_alpha   90.00
_cell.angle_beta   90.00
_cell.angle_gamma   90.00
#
_symmetry.space_group_name_H-M   'P 1'
#
loop_
_entity.id
_entity.type
_entity.pdbx_description
1 polymer ?
#
loop_
_entity_poly.entity_id
_entity_poly.type
_entity_poly.pdbx_seq_one_letter_code
_entity_poly.pdbx_strand_id
1 'polypeptide(L)'
;MYVICPIKKKLKRLGYVKKLDLWRPHQLKEIHLTQRISICDSLLKRHEIDPFLKQPKKIMLPVWRDYKGILYYDLLSRNQTINSNMYVQQLAKPSHEVQEKRSESTNRNDIVFQQDNAKLHRSLLLAKHYWN
;
A
#
# COMPACT_ATOMS: atom_id res chain seq x y z
N MET A 1 -21.14 24.48 -4.56
CA MET A 1 -21.12 25.58 -3.58
C MET A 1 -19.96 25.32 -2.61
N TYR A 2 -19.02 26.27 -2.49
CA TYR A 2 -17.64 26.04 -2.05
C TYR A 2 -17.44 26.15 -0.52
N VAL A 3 -17.07 25.06 0.16
CA VAL A 3 -16.54 25.07 1.56
C VAL A 3 -15.03 24.77 1.57
N ILE A 4 -14.29 25.21 0.56
CA ILE A 4 -12.82 25.00 0.47
C ILE A 4 -12.04 26.21 1.02
N CYS A 5 -12.67 27.39 1.08
CA CYS A 5 -12.02 28.63 1.50
C CYS A 5 -11.60 28.67 2.99
N PRO A 6 -12.41 28.21 3.97
CA PRO A 6 -12.06 28.30 5.40
C PRO A 6 -10.86 27.42 5.77
N ILE A 7 -10.82 26.19 5.24
CA ILE A 7 -9.76 25.21 5.52
C ILE A 7 -8.43 25.69 4.94
N LYS A 8 -8.43 26.18 3.70
CA LYS A 8 -7.21 26.74 3.06
C LYS A 8 -6.60 27.88 3.88
N LYS A 9 -7.44 28.78 4.40
CA LYS A 9 -6.98 29.90 5.25
C LYS A 9 -6.39 29.41 6.58
N LYS A 10 -7.06 28.46 7.24
CA LYS A 10 -6.59 27.90 8.51
C LYS A 10 -5.27 27.13 8.35
N LEU A 11 -5.12 26.36 7.27
CA LEU A 11 -3.88 25.63 6.94
C LEU A 11 -2.71 26.58 6.66
N LYS A 12 -2.94 27.65 5.89
CA LYS A 12 -1.92 28.69 5.68
C LYS A 12 -1.51 29.36 7.00
N ARG A 13 -2.46 29.68 7.89
CA ARG A 13 -2.18 30.24 9.22
C ARG A 13 -1.33 29.31 10.10
N LEU A 14 -1.49 27.99 9.93
CA LEU A 14 -0.71 26.97 10.63
C LEU A 14 0.65 26.68 9.95
N GLY A 15 1.04 27.45 8.93
CA GLY A 15 2.31 27.29 8.23
C GLY A 15 2.36 26.11 7.23
N TYR A 16 1.20 25.57 6.82
CA TYR A 16 1.14 24.53 5.81
C TYR A 16 1.18 25.11 4.40
N VAL A 17 1.82 24.39 3.49
CA VAL A 17 1.88 24.72 2.07
C VAL A 17 1.48 23.56 1.18
N LYS A 18 0.83 23.89 0.06
CA LYS A 18 0.39 22.92 -0.94
C LYS A 18 1.57 22.60 -1.88
N LYS A 19 2.01 21.34 -1.93
CA LYS A 19 3.02 20.83 -2.86
C LYS A 19 2.54 19.48 -3.43
N LEU A 20 2.53 19.32 -4.76
CA LEU A 20 2.06 18.09 -5.45
C LEU A 20 0.72 17.58 -4.87
N ASP A 21 -0.25 18.48 -4.77
CA ASP A 21 -1.59 18.26 -4.20
C ASP A 21 -1.70 17.84 -2.72
N LEU A 22 -0.59 17.80 -1.99
CA LEU A 22 -0.55 17.52 -0.56
C LEU A 22 -0.26 18.78 0.26
N TRP A 23 -0.92 18.94 1.42
CA TRP A 23 -0.61 20.00 2.38
C TRP A 23 0.47 19.51 3.35
N ARG A 24 1.65 20.13 3.29
CA ARG A 24 2.78 19.79 4.15
C ARG A 24 3.08 20.94 5.11
N PRO A 25 3.34 20.67 6.40
CA PRO A 25 3.83 21.69 7.32
C PRO A 25 5.17 22.22 6.81
N HIS A 26 5.37 23.54 6.90
CA HIS A 26 6.63 24.25 6.72
C HIS A 26 7.16 24.41 5.28
N GLN A 27 7.50 25.66 4.91
CA GLN A 27 8.29 25.98 3.71
C GLN A 27 9.78 25.91 4.05
N LEU A 28 10.45 24.89 3.52
CA LEU A 28 11.91 24.83 3.54
C LEU A 28 12.47 25.80 2.50
N LYS A 29 13.39 26.66 2.93
CA LYS A 29 14.24 27.48 2.04
C LYS A 29 15.16 26.55 1.23
N GLU A 30 15.67 27.01 0.08
CA GLU A 30 16.60 26.22 -0.75
C GLU A 30 17.79 25.69 0.04
N ILE A 31 18.37 26.52 0.92
CA ILE A 31 19.45 26.11 1.82
C ILE A 31 19.08 24.88 2.68
N HIS A 32 17.85 24.82 3.20
CA HIS A 32 17.38 23.70 4.02
C HIS A 32 17.04 22.48 3.15
N LEU A 33 16.66 22.67 1.89
CA LEU A 33 16.47 21.57 0.94
C LEU A 33 17.81 20.95 0.58
N THR A 34 18.81 21.74 0.21
CA THR A 34 20.16 21.27 -0.13
C THR A 34 20.80 20.55 1.05
N GLN A 35 20.70 21.11 2.25
CA GLN A 35 21.18 20.46 3.47
C GLN A 35 20.50 19.11 3.70
N ARG A 36 19.17 19.04 3.56
CA ARG A 36 18.44 17.78 3.73
C ARG A 36 18.82 16.74 2.68
N ILE A 37 18.97 17.14 1.42
CA ILE A 37 19.41 16.24 0.34
C ILE A 37 20.82 15.71 0.66
N SER A 38 21.76 16.60 0.98
CA SER A 38 23.12 16.23 1.33
C SER A 38 23.19 15.28 2.53
N ILE A 39 22.44 15.55 3.60
CA ILE A 39 22.36 14.67 4.77
C ILE A 39 21.77 13.31 4.37
N CYS A 40 20.67 13.28 3.62
CA CYS A 40 20.06 12.04 3.15
C CYS A 40 21.03 11.22 2.29
N ASP A 41 21.75 11.86 1.35
CA ASP A 41 22.72 11.19 0.48
C ASP A 41 23.89 10.62 1.28
N SER A 42 24.42 11.36 2.25
CA SER A 42 25.47 10.88 3.16
C SER A 42 24.99 9.70 4.01
N LEU A 43 23.77 9.77 4.55
CA LEU A 43 23.17 8.68 5.32
C LEU A 43 22.90 7.44 4.46
N LEU A 44 22.48 7.62 3.21
CA LEU A 44 22.25 6.52 2.28
C LEU A 44 23.57 5.82 1.93
N LYS A 45 24.61 6.59 1.56
CA LYS A 45 25.97 6.05 1.33
C LYS A 45 26.51 5.31 2.55
N ARG A 46 26.30 5.86 3.75
CA ARG A 46 26.67 5.17 4.99
C ARG A 46 25.90 3.85 5.13
N HIS A 47 24.60 3.83 4.85
CA HIS A 47 23.78 2.62 4.95
C HIS A 47 24.21 1.53 3.96
N GLU A 48 24.69 1.91 2.78
CA GLU A 48 25.24 0.98 1.77
C GLU A 48 26.56 0.34 2.24
N ILE A 49 27.39 1.08 2.98
CA ILE A 49 28.69 0.60 3.50
C ILE A 49 28.52 -0.16 4.82
N ASP A 50 27.72 0.38 5.73
CA ASP A 50 27.43 -0.17 7.05
C ASP A 50 25.93 0.01 7.35
N PRO A 51 25.12 -1.05 7.14
CA PRO A 51 23.68 -1.01 7.36
C PRO A 51 23.27 -0.73 8.82
N PHE A 52 23.21 0.54 9.20
CA PHE A 52 22.88 0.95 10.58
C PHE A 52 21.37 0.93 10.89
N LEU A 53 20.51 1.00 9.86
CA LEU A 53 19.09 0.74 10.02
C LEU A 53 18.89 -0.76 10.15
N LYS A 54 18.78 -1.25 11.38
CA LYS A 54 18.33 -2.63 11.64
C LYS A 54 16.96 -2.80 10.98
N GLN A 55 16.92 -3.56 9.89
CA GLN A 55 15.63 -3.96 9.32
C GLN A 55 14.96 -4.87 10.35
N PRO A 56 13.81 -4.48 10.93
CA PRO A 56 13.08 -5.40 11.78
C PRO A 56 12.75 -6.62 10.92
N LYS A 57 12.97 -7.82 11.46
CA LYS A 57 12.51 -9.05 10.79
C LYS A 57 10.99 -9.01 10.77
N LYS A 58 10.42 -8.52 9.67
CA LYS A 58 8.97 -8.38 9.50
C LYS A 58 8.43 -9.60 8.79
N ILE A 59 7.24 -10.02 9.19
CA ILE A 59 6.48 -11.04 8.51
C ILE A 59 5.24 -10.36 7.94
N MET A 60 4.92 -10.69 6.69
CA MET A 60 3.74 -10.18 6.01
C MET A 60 2.67 -11.27 6.01
N LEU A 61 1.45 -10.92 6.41
CA LEU A 61 0.30 -11.83 6.50
C LEU A 61 -0.83 -11.26 5.63
N PRO A 62 -0.97 -11.70 4.36
CA PRO A 62 -2.12 -11.39 3.54
C PRO A 62 -3.31 -12.19 4.07
N VAL A 63 -4.46 -11.53 4.20
CA VAL A 63 -5.69 -12.12 4.75
C VAL A 63 -6.84 -11.80 3.81
N TRP A 64 -7.60 -12.83 3.47
CA TRP A 64 -8.84 -12.74 2.71
C TRP A 64 -9.99 -13.08 3.64
N ARG A 65 -11.00 -12.20 3.69
CA ARG A 65 -12.12 -12.33 4.60
C ARG A 65 -13.40 -11.81 3.98
N ASP A 66 -14.51 -12.34 4.46
CA ASP A 66 -15.85 -11.85 4.19
C ASP A 66 -16.50 -11.32 5.49
N TYR A 67 -17.80 -11.01 5.41
CA TYR A 67 -18.59 -10.60 6.57
C TYR A 67 -18.81 -11.72 7.60
N LYS A 68 -18.68 -12.99 7.19
CA LYS A 68 -18.85 -14.16 8.05
C LYS A 68 -17.52 -14.64 8.66
N GLY A 69 -16.36 -14.09 8.28
CA GLY A 69 -15.06 -14.39 8.91
C GLY A 69 -13.87 -14.43 7.94
N ILE A 70 -12.75 -14.99 8.42
CA ILE A 70 -11.54 -15.18 7.60
C ILE A 70 -11.73 -16.40 6.69
N LEU A 71 -11.51 -16.21 5.40
CA LEU A 71 -11.59 -17.28 4.38
C LEU A 71 -10.24 -18.00 4.25
N TYR A 72 -9.19 -17.22 4.10
CA TYR A 72 -7.83 -17.69 3.86
C TYR A 72 -6.81 -16.67 4.39
N TYR A 73 -5.63 -17.14 4.77
CA TYR A 73 -4.47 -16.32 5.10
C TYR A 73 -3.20 -17.08 4.73
N ASP A 74 -2.13 -16.36 4.45
CA ASP A 74 -0.84 -16.95 4.10
C ASP A 74 0.29 -16.31 4.89
N LEU A 75 1.06 -17.09 5.65
CA LEU A 75 2.15 -16.54 6.45
C LEU A 75 3.44 -16.57 5.63
N LEU A 76 3.81 -15.41 5.07
CA LEU A 76 5.02 -15.30 4.28
C LEU A 76 6.28 -15.47 5.14
N SER A 77 7.38 -15.91 4.51
CA SER A 77 8.66 -15.99 5.20
C SER A 77 9.14 -14.60 5.63
N ARG A 78 10.04 -14.56 6.62
CA ARG A 78 10.61 -13.30 7.13
C ARG A 78 11.22 -12.47 5.99
N ASN A 79 10.91 -11.18 5.98
CA ASN A 79 11.35 -10.19 5.00
C ASN A 79 10.88 -10.46 3.55
N GLN A 80 10.01 -11.45 3.34
CA GLN A 80 9.35 -11.66 2.06
C GLN A 80 8.16 -10.71 1.95
N THR A 81 8.00 -10.09 0.77
CA THR A 81 6.90 -9.16 0.45
C THR A 81 6.11 -9.70 -0.73
N ILE A 82 4.81 -9.41 -0.78
CA ILE A 82 3.99 -9.74 -1.94
C ILE A 82 4.49 -8.98 -3.17
N ASN A 83 4.82 -9.71 -4.23
CA ASN A 83 5.02 -9.17 -5.57
C ASN A 83 3.84 -9.56 -6.47
N SER A 84 3.78 -9.00 -7.68
CA SER A 84 2.64 -9.23 -8.58
C SER A 84 2.42 -10.71 -8.93
N ASN A 85 3.49 -11.48 -9.18
CA ASN A 85 3.37 -12.90 -9.53
C ASN A 85 2.82 -13.71 -8.36
N MET A 86 3.34 -13.48 -7.16
CA MET A 86 2.90 -14.17 -5.95
C MET A 86 1.46 -13.82 -5.61
N TYR A 87 1.05 -12.55 -5.86
CA TYR A 87 -0.34 -12.14 -5.67
C TYR A 87 -1.30 -12.88 -6.63
N VAL A 88 -0.95 -13.00 -7.91
CA VAL A 88 -1.74 -13.77 -8.89
C VAL A 88 -1.88 -15.23 -8.45
N GLN A 89 -0.80 -15.86 -7.99
CA GLN A 89 -0.85 -17.23 -7.48
C GLN A 89 -1.71 -17.37 -6.21
N GLN A 90 -1.62 -16.39 -5.31
CA GLN A 90 -2.40 -16.38 -4.09
C GLN A 90 -3.90 -16.21 -4.36
N LEU A 91 -4.31 -15.43 -5.36
CA LEU A 91 -5.74 -15.21 -5.68
C LEU A 91 -6.49 -16.50 -6.06
N ALA A 92 -5.79 -17.53 -6.55
CA ALA A 92 -6.40 -18.83 -6.85
C ALA A 92 -6.78 -19.64 -5.60
N LYS A 93 -6.19 -19.34 -4.42
CA LYS A 93 -6.52 -20.03 -3.17
C LYS A 93 -7.89 -19.57 -2.66
N PRO A 94 -8.13 -18.28 -2.36
CA PRO A 94 -9.41 -17.81 -1.84
C PRO A 94 -10.61 -18.20 -2.71
N SER A 95 -10.45 -18.27 -4.03
CA SER A 95 -11.53 -18.72 -4.91
C SER A 95 -11.97 -20.16 -4.62
N HIS A 96 -11.01 -21.06 -4.35
CA HIS A 96 -11.30 -22.43 -3.95
C HIS A 96 -11.94 -22.49 -2.55
N GLU A 97 -11.38 -21.78 -1.56
CA GLU A 97 -11.95 -21.79 -0.21
C GLU A 97 -13.35 -21.14 -0.14
N VAL A 98 -13.67 -20.18 -1.02
CA VAL A 98 -15.02 -19.62 -1.14
C VAL A 98 -16.00 -20.66 -1.66
N GLN A 99 -15.64 -21.45 -2.69
CA GLN A 99 -16.49 -22.51 -3.20
C GLN A 99 -16.79 -23.58 -2.14
N GLU A 100 -15.77 -23.95 -1.37
CA GLU A 100 -15.90 -24.99 -0.33
C GLU A 100 -16.67 -24.49 0.90
N LYS A 101 -16.28 -23.34 1.46
CA LYS A 101 -16.83 -22.84 2.74
C LYS A 101 -18.13 -22.06 2.58
N ARG A 102 -18.44 -21.59 1.37
CA ARG A 102 -19.55 -20.67 1.07
C ARG A 102 -20.27 -21.05 -0.23
N SER A 103 -20.59 -22.33 -0.40
CA SER A 103 -21.31 -22.85 -1.58
C SER A 103 -22.60 -22.09 -1.94
N GLU A 104 -23.29 -21.52 -0.94
CA GLU A 104 -24.47 -20.65 -1.11
C GLU A 104 -24.20 -19.38 -1.95
N SER A 105 -22.97 -18.84 -1.91
CA SER A 105 -22.57 -17.60 -2.57
C SER A 105 -22.10 -17.81 -4.01
N THR A 106 -21.61 -19.01 -4.35
CA THR A 106 -21.13 -19.33 -5.71
C THR A 106 -22.28 -19.43 -6.71
N ASN A 107 -23.45 -19.88 -6.27
CA ASN A 107 -24.64 -20.03 -7.13
C ASN A 107 -25.25 -18.71 -7.62
N ARG A 108 -24.83 -17.56 -7.06
CA ARG A 108 -25.44 -16.26 -7.37
C ARG A 108 -24.60 -15.36 -8.29
N ASN A 109 -23.38 -15.77 -8.68
CA ASN A 109 -22.42 -14.91 -9.40
C ASN A 109 -22.19 -13.54 -8.73
N ASP A 110 -22.48 -13.41 -7.42
CA ASP A 110 -22.58 -12.14 -6.71
C ASP A 110 -21.35 -11.87 -5.82
N ILE A 111 -20.20 -12.42 -6.20
CA ILE A 111 -18.95 -12.27 -5.44
C ILE A 111 -18.25 -11.00 -5.90
N VAL A 112 -18.34 -9.95 -5.09
CA VAL A 112 -17.59 -8.71 -5.29
C VAL A 112 -16.25 -8.78 -4.56
N PHE A 113 -15.16 -8.71 -5.31
CA PHE A 113 -13.81 -8.67 -4.73
C PHE A 113 -13.40 -7.22 -4.43
N GLN A 114 -13.17 -6.92 -3.15
CA GLN A 114 -12.69 -5.62 -2.70
C GLN A 114 -11.21 -5.70 -2.30
N GLN A 115 -10.39 -4.87 -2.93
CA GLN A 115 -8.96 -4.73 -2.63
C GLN A 115 -8.53 -3.26 -2.63
N ASP A 116 -7.35 -2.96 -2.10
CA ASP A 116 -6.79 -1.62 -2.16
C ASP A 116 -6.21 -1.27 -3.55
N ASN A 117 -5.74 -0.03 -3.69
CA ASN A 117 -5.17 0.48 -4.94
C ASN A 117 -3.63 0.35 -5.01
N ALA A 118 -3.02 -0.55 -4.23
CA ALA A 118 -1.57 -0.76 -4.27
C ALA A 118 -1.11 -1.09 -5.69
N LYS A 119 0.09 -0.61 -6.06
CA LYS A 119 0.62 -0.79 -7.43
C LYS A 119 0.65 -2.25 -7.86
N LEU A 120 0.91 -3.15 -6.92
CA LEU A 120 0.97 -4.59 -7.18
C LEU A 120 -0.41 -5.17 -7.55
N HIS A 121 -1.48 -4.71 -6.90
CA HIS A 121 -2.87 -5.13 -7.13
C HIS A 121 -3.48 -4.57 -8.41
N ARG A 122 -2.85 -3.55 -9.00
CA ARG A 122 -3.22 -2.95 -10.30
C ARG A 122 -2.21 -3.23 -11.40
N SER A 123 -1.35 -4.23 -11.21
CA SER A 123 -0.35 -4.57 -12.21
C SER A 123 -0.99 -5.12 -13.49
N LEU A 124 -0.38 -4.86 -14.64
CA LEU A 124 -0.86 -5.37 -15.94
C LEU A 124 -0.94 -6.90 -15.99
N LEU A 125 -0.09 -7.57 -15.20
CA LEU A 125 -0.12 -9.02 -15.06
C LEU A 125 -1.45 -9.53 -14.50
N LEU A 126 -1.99 -8.87 -13.47
CA LEU A 126 -3.31 -9.20 -12.91
C LEU A 126 -4.43 -8.95 -13.92
N ALA A 127 -4.37 -7.82 -14.61
CA ALA A 127 -5.35 -7.47 -15.63
C ALA A 127 -5.40 -8.53 -16.75
N LYS A 128 -4.24 -9.02 -17.19
CA LYS A 128 -4.15 -10.07 -18.23
C LYS A 128 -4.72 -11.43 -17.77
N HIS A 129 -4.62 -11.75 -16.48
CA HIS A 129 -5.04 -13.05 -15.94
C HIS A 129 -6.51 -13.12 -15.54
N TYR A 130 -7.13 -12.01 -15.14
CA TYR A 130 -8.49 -12.02 -14.57
C TYR A 130 -9.48 -11.07 -15.28
N TRP A 131 -9.02 -10.17 -16.14
CA TRP A 131 -9.84 -9.13 -16.79
C TRP A 131 -9.88 -9.23 -18.33
N ASN A 132 -9.41 -10.36 -18.89
CA ASN A 132 -9.55 -10.72 -20.31
C ASN A 132 -10.66 -11.76 -20.50
#